data_AF-A0A3D5HQ30-F1
#
_entry.id   AF-A0A3D5HQ30-F1
#
_cell.length_a   1.000
_cell.length_b   1.000
_cell.length_c   1.000
_cell.angle_alpha   90.00
_cell.angle_beta   90.00
_cell.angle_gamma   90.00
#
_symmetry.space_group_name_H-M   'P 1'
#
loop_
_entity.id
_entity.type
_entity.pdbx_description
1 polymer ?
#
loop_
_entity_poly.entity_id
_entity_poly.type
_entity_poly.pdbx_seq_one_letter_code
_entity_poly.pdbx_strand_id
1 'polypeptide(L)'
;MALNKTQFSSIVIATLAFSILYFGCDTKSDNLKKANQARSLNMEATSIQNILLDVKKTLTKEEKSIVEALNVELKKANSDETKVDLSKRLSRTWYEIGQPIIAGYYAEEIAKIEETENSWSIAGTSYLLGVKSTQEKKFRDYATSHAITAFEAAMSINPENIDHKINKALCFVENPVKSPMEGIMMLRKLNEDNPKSVKVINQLAKLAIRTNQIDRAIERLLIAVGIDSENNTSNCLLAQAYKANNDATNAQKYAAKCN
;
A
#
# COMPACT_ATOMS: atom_id res chain seq x y z
N MET A 1 -19.89 -54.56 -12.71
CA MET A 1 -19.12 -55.39 -11.76
C MET A 1 -19.27 -54.73 -10.40
N ALA A 2 -20.06 -55.31 -9.48
CA ALA A 2 -20.33 -54.71 -8.19
C ALA A 2 -19.11 -54.89 -7.27
N LEU A 3 -18.59 -53.79 -6.73
CA LEU A 3 -17.46 -53.80 -5.80
C LEU A 3 -17.84 -54.57 -4.53
N ASN A 4 -17.00 -55.52 -4.14
CA ASN A 4 -17.23 -56.31 -2.94
C ASN A 4 -17.04 -55.44 -1.68
N LYS A 5 -17.77 -55.71 -0.59
CA LYS A 5 -17.76 -54.84 0.62
C LYS A 5 -16.35 -54.60 1.19
N THR A 6 -15.47 -55.59 1.07
CA THR A 6 -14.06 -55.47 1.47
C THR A 6 -13.27 -54.52 0.57
N GLN A 7 -13.48 -54.57 -0.75
CA GLN A 7 -12.83 -53.66 -1.71
C GLN A 7 -13.28 -52.21 -1.53
N PHE A 8 -14.57 -51.98 -1.27
CA PHE A 8 -15.10 -50.65 -0.98
C PHE A 8 -14.48 -50.07 0.30
N SER A 9 -14.36 -50.87 1.36
CA SER A 9 -13.75 -50.45 2.62
C SER A 9 -12.27 -50.10 2.45
N SER A 10 -11.52 -50.88 1.67
CA SER A 10 -10.11 -50.59 1.36
C SER A 10 -9.93 -49.26 0.61
N ILE A 11 -10.79 -48.97 -0.36
CA ILE A 11 -10.72 -47.73 -1.15
C ILE A 11 -10.99 -46.51 -0.27
N VAL A 12 -11.99 -46.59 0.62
CA VAL A 12 -12.32 -45.50 1.55
C VAL A 12 -11.17 -45.25 2.53
N ILE A 13 -10.56 -46.29 3.09
CA ILE A 13 -9.41 -46.13 4.00
C ILE A 13 -8.21 -45.52 3.27
N ALA A 14 -7.93 -45.96 2.03
CA ALA A 14 -6.84 -45.41 1.23
C ALA A 14 -7.05 -43.94 0.85
N THR A 15 -8.29 -43.57 0.48
CA THR A 15 -8.62 -42.17 0.18
C THR A 15 -8.57 -41.30 1.43
N LEU A 16 -9.07 -41.78 2.57
CA LEU A 16 -8.99 -41.04 3.82
C LEU A 16 -7.54 -40.84 4.27
N ALA A 17 -6.71 -41.88 4.18
CA ALA A 17 -5.29 -41.81 4.50
C ALA A 17 -4.55 -40.85 3.55
N PHE A 18 -4.89 -40.87 2.25
CA PHE A 18 -4.33 -39.93 1.27
C PHE A 18 -4.75 -38.49 1.58
N SER A 19 -6.02 -38.24 1.90
CA SER A 19 -6.49 -36.91 2.31
C SER A 19 -5.80 -36.41 3.58
N ILE A 20 -5.58 -37.29 4.57
CA ILE A 20 -4.88 -36.92 5.81
C ILE A 20 -3.41 -36.62 5.54
N LEU A 21 -2.72 -37.40 4.71
CA LEU A 21 -1.32 -37.13 4.37
C LEU A 21 -1.15 -35.91 3.46
N TYR A 22 -2.10 -35.68 2.55
CA TYR A 22 -2.05 -34.56 1.60
C TYR A 22 -2.43 -33.22 2.24
N PHE A 23 -3.44 -33.20 3.12
CA PHE A 23 -3.92 -31.97 3.78
C PHE A 23 -3.42 -31.80 5.23
N GLY A 24 -3.04 -32.88 5.92
CA GLY A 24 -2.64 -32.86 7.33
C GLY A 24 -1.13 -32.86 7.59
N CYS A 25 -0.31 -33.28 6.63
CA CYS A 25 1.15 -33.19 6.74
C CYS A 25 1.68 -32.08 5.82
N ASP A 26 2.27 -31.04 6.42
CA ASP A 26 2.93 -29.96 5.69
C ASP A 26 4.18 -30.53 5.00
N THR A 27 4.08 -30.77 3.68
CA THR A 27 5.06 -31.53 2.88
C THR A 27 6.40 -30.81 2.65
N LYS A 28 6.55 -29.58 3.14
CA LYS A 28 7.81 -28.82 3.05
C LYS A 28 8.60 -28.95 4.33
N SER A 29 9.79 -29.54 4.26
CA SER A 29 10.70 -29.62 5.40
C SER A 29 11.02 -28.22 5.94
N ASP A 30 11.10 -28.08 7.26
CA ASP A 30 11.40 -26.79 7.91
C ASP A 30 12.71 -26.17 7.43
N ASN A 31 13.68 -26.99 7.03
CA ASN A 31 14.93 -26.54 6.43
C ASN A 31 14.72 -25.88 5.06
N LEU A 32 13.81 -26.40 4.23
CA LEU A 32 13.43 -25.77 2.96
C LEU A 32 12.65 -24.46 3.17
N LYS A 33 11.77 -24.38 4.17
CA LYS A 33 11.06 -23.13 4.51
C LYS A 33 12.03 -22.05 4.99
N LYS A 34 12.92 -22.37 5.92
CA LYS A 34 13.95 -21.45 6.44
C LYS A 34 14.93 -21.02 5.34
N ALA A 35 15.36 -21.94 4.47
CA ALA A 35 16.24 -21.61 3.34
C ALA A 35 15.55 -20.69 2.32
N ASN A 36 14.27 -20.92 2.03
CA ASN A 36 13.49 -20.05 1.13
C ASN A 36 13.23 -18.68 1.75
N GLN A 37 12.93 -18.59 3.05
CA GLN A 37 12.78 -17.33 3.78
C GLN A 37 14.10 -16.56 3.85
N ALA A 38 15.22 -17.23 4.12
CA ALA A 38 16.53 -16.60 4.06
C ALA A 38 16.85 -16.08 2.65
N ARG A 39 16.49 -16.83 1.60
CA ARG A 39 16.68 -16.41 0.21
C ARG A 39 15.80 -15.21 -0.17
N SER A 40 14.56 -15.15 0.31
CA SER A 40 13.68 -13.99 0.09
C SER A 40 14.19 -12.76 0.82
N LEU A 41 14.57 -12.88 2.11
CA LEU A 41 15.15 -11.79 2.90
C LEU A 41 16.43 -11.24 2.28
N ASN A 42 17.30 -12.11 1.74
CA ASN A 42 18.52 -11.68 1.05
C ASN A 42 18.22 -10.95 -0.27
N MET A 43 17.23 -11.42 -1.04
CA MET A 43 16.80 -10.74 -2.27
C MET A 43 16.20 -9.36 -1.96
N GLU A 44 15.42 -9.27 -0.90
CA GLU A 44 14.80 -8.05 -0.38
C GLU A 44 15.86 -7.05 0.10
N ALA A 45 16.81 -7.49 0.92
CA ALA A 45 17.95 -6.68 1.35
C ALA A 45 18.78 -6.16 0.16
N THR A 46 18.99 -7.00 -0.87
CA THR A 46 19.67 -6.59 -2.10
C THR A 46 18.86 -5.52 -2.85
N SER A 47 17.53 -5.63 -2.86
CA SER A 47 16.65 -4.68 -3.56
C SER A 47 16.68 -3.28 -2.96
N ILE A 48 16.63 -3.14 -1.63
CA ILE A 48 16.75 -1.83 -0.97
C ILE A 48 18.17 -1.25 -1.10
N GLN A 49 19.21 -2.08 -1.02
CA GLN A 49 20.59 -1.63 -1.22
C GLN A 49 20.79 -1.05 -2.62
N ASN A 50 20.20 -1.67 -3.65
CA ASN A 50 20.27 -1.14 -5.01
C ASN A 50 19.61 0.24 -5.13
N ILE A 51 18.45 0.44 -4.48
CA ILE A 51 17.78 1.76 -4.42
C ILE A 51 18.70 2.78 -3.74
N LEU A 52 19.26 2.43 -2.58
CA LEU A 52 20.16 3.30 -1.83
C LEU A 52 21.42 3.67 -2.63
N LEU A 53 22.02 2.71 -3.34
CA LEU A 53 23.22 2.95 -4.15
C LEU A 53 22.95 3.90 -5.31
N ASP A 54 21.80 3.79 -5.97
CA ASP A 54 21.44 4.69 -7.06
C ASP A 54 21.13 6.09 -6.54
N VAL A 55 20.34 6.21 -5.48
CA VAL A 55 20.01 7.50 -4.86
C VAL A 55 21.25 8.20 -4.29
N LYS A 56 22.19 7.45 -3.70
CA LYS A 56 23.45 8.04 -3.21
C LYS A 56 24.24 8.77 -4.28
N LYS A 57 24.10 8.42 -5.57
CA LYS A 57 24.78 9.12 -6.67
C LYS A 57 24.26 10.54 -6.86
N THR A 58 23.00 10.81 -6.49
CA THR A 58 22.34 12.10 -6.69
C THR A 58 22.42 13.02 -5.47
N LEU A 59 22.82 12.52 -4.31
CA LEU A 59 22.90 13.30 -3.08
C LEU A 59 24.06 14.31 -3.08
N THR A 60 23.80 15.48 -2.49
CA THR A 60 24.82 16.47 -2.11
C THR A 60 25.77 15.90 -1.05
N LYS A 61 26.89 16.58 -0.83
CA LYS A 61 27.88 16.16 0.17
C LYS A 61 27.30 16.22 1.59
N GLU A 62 26.51 17.25 1.85
CA GLU A 62 25.84 17.51 3.11
C GLU A 62 24.80 16.42 3.42
N GLU A 63 23.92 16.11 2.47
CA GLU A 63 22.93 15.03 2.60
C GLU A 63 23.58 13.68 2.84
N LYS A 64 24.66 13.36 2.09
CA LYS A 64 25.43 12.12 2.29
C LYS A 64 25.96 12.03 3.71
N SER A 65 26.59 13.10 4.19
CA SER A 65 27.17 13.15 5.54
C SER A 65 26.11 12.91 6.62
N ILE A 66 24.95 13.59 6.52
CA ILE A 66 23.85 13.46 7.49
C ILE A 66 23.32 12.01 7.51
N VAL A 67 23.01 11.46 6.34
CA VAL A 67 22.47 10.11 6.21
C VAL A 67 23.48 9.07 6.69
N GLU A 68 24.77 9.24 6.39
CA GLU A 68 25.82 8.30 6.82
C GLU A 68 26.04 8.33 8.32
N ALA A 69 26.06 9.52 8.95
CA ALA A 69 26.15 9.66 10.40
C ALA A 69 25.00 8.92 11.11
N LEU A 70 23.76 9.17 10.68
CA LEU A 70 22.57 8.50 11.22
C LEU A 70 22.63 6.97 11.03
N ASN A 71 23.12 6.49 9.88
CA ASN A 71 23.27 5.06 9.63
C ASN A 71 24.33 4.41 10.52
N VAL A 72 25.43 5.11 10.80
CA VAL A 72 26.47 4.60 11.73
C VAL A 72 25.92 4.54 13.15
N GLU A 73 25.16 5.54 13.59
CA GLU A 73 24.48 5.52 14.89
C GLU A 73 23.48 4.36 14.95
N LEU A 74 22.65 4.17 13.93
CA LEU A 74 21.64 3.11 13.89
C LEU A 74 22.27 1.71 13.98
N LYS A 75 23.41 1.49 13.30
CA LYS A 75 24.15 0.22 13.36
C LYS A 75 24.72 -0.09 14.75
N LYS A 76 24.93 0.93 15.58
CA LYS A 76 25.45 0.79 16.95
C LYS A 76 24.34 0.74 18.01
N ALA A 77 23.09 0.96 17.61
CA ALA A 77 21.96 0.99 18.52
C ALA A 77 21.65 -0.41 19.07
N ASN A 78 21.58 -0.52 20.41
CA ASN A 78 21.38 -1.79 21.11
C ASN A 78 19.97 -1.98 21.67
N SER A 79 19.18 -0.91 21.76
CA SER A 79 17.78 -0.96 22.20
C SER A 79 16.83 -0.63 21.06
N ASP A 80 15.64 -1.20 21.12
CA ASP A 80 14.60 -0.96 20.12
C ASP A 80 14.09 0.49 20.17
N GLU A 81 14.06 1.12 21.35
CA GLU A 81 13.77 2.54 21.49
C GLU A 81 14.75 3.42 20.70
N THR A 82 16.06 3.18 20.85
CA THR A 82 17.08 3.96 20.11
C THR A 82 17.03 3.66 18.62
N LYS A 83 16.77 2.42 18.21
CA LYS A 83 16.58 2.08 16.78
C LYS A 83 15.38 2.80 16.19
N VAL A 84 14.27 2.87 16.93
CA VAL A 84 13.05 3.58 16.50
C VAL A 84 13.32 5.08 16.37
N ASP A 85 13.96 5.71 17.35
CA ASP A 85 14.31 7.14 17.26
C ASP A 85 15.19 7.45 16.05
N LEU A 86 16.27 6.69 15.86
CA LEU A 86 17.17 6.86 14.73
C LEU A 86 16.49 6.59 13.38
N SER A 87 15.61 5.59 13.32
CA SER A 87 14.82 5.30 12.12
C SER A 87 13.80 6.40 11.84
N LYS A 88 13.22 7.05 12.86
CA LYS A 88 12.32 8.20 12.69
C LYS A 88 13.08 9.38 12.08
N ARG A 89 14.30 9.65 12.58
CA ARG A 89 15.20 10.67 12.03
C ARG A 89 15.55 10.35 10.57
N LEU A 90 15.96 9.11 10.27
CA LEU A 90 16.29 8.67 8.91
C LEU A 90 15.08 8.77 7.96
N SER A 91 13.93 8.26 8.36
CA SER A 91 12.68 8.35 7.59
C SER A 91 12.37 9.80 7.21
N ARG A 92 12.41 10.71 8.20
CA ARG A 92 12.19 12.14 7.99
C ARG A 92 13.22 12.76 7.04
N THR A 93 14.50 12.52 7.27
CA THR A 93 15.58 13.05 6.42
C THR A 93 15.41 12.60 4.96
N TRP A 94 15.12 11.32 4.73
CA TRP A 94 14.90 10.82 3.37
C TRP A 94 13.65 11.37 2.72
N TYR A 95 12.58 11.62 3.50
CA TYR A 95 11.40 12.30 3.00
C TYR A 95 11.71 13.75 2.58
N GLU A 96 12.46 14.49 3.39
CA GLU A 96 12.88 15.88 3.11
C GLU A 96 13.79 15.98 1.88
N ILE A 97 14.65 14.98 1.64
CA ILE A 97 15.49 14.84 0.43
C ILE A 97 14.65 14.48 -0.81
N GLY A 98 13.36 14.15 -0.65
CA GLY A 98 12.47 13.76 -1.74
C GLY A 98 12.61 12.29 -2.15
N GLN A 99 13.03 11.42 -1.23
CA GLN A 99 13.22 9.99 -1.44
C GLN A 99 12.22 9.15 -0.62
N PRO A 100 10.91 9.22 -0.96
CA PRO A 100 9.84 8.62 -0.15
C PRO A 100 9.91 7.09 -0.07
N ILE A 101 10.53 6.41 -1.04
CA ILE A 101 10.71 4.94 -0.99
C ILE A 101 11.67 4.57 0.13
N ILE A 102 12.77 5.30 0.28
CA ILE A 102 13.75 5.06 1.35
C ILE A 102 13.18 5.53 2.70
N ALA A 103 12.42 6.63 2.71
CA ALA A 103 11.69 7.04 3.91
C ALA A 103 10.71 5.94 4.38
N GLY A 104 9.96 5.36 3.42
CA GLY A 104 9.06 4.24 3.65
C GLY A 104 9.77 3.01 4.22
N TYR A 105 10.99 2.72 3.77
CA TYR A 105 11.81 1.64 4.35
C TYR A 105 12.07 1.85 5.84
N TYR A 106 12.55 3.01 6.25
CA TYR A 106 12.77 3.25 7.69
C TYR A 106 11.45 3.33 8.47
N ALA A 107 10.35 3.81 7.86
CA ALA A 107 9.02 3.76 8.45
C ALA A 107 8.54 2.32 8.68
N GLU A 108 8.84 1.41 7.77
CA GLU A 108 8.54 -0.01 7.89
C GLU A 108 9.37 -0.68 9.00
N GLU A 109 10.66 -0.35 9.11
CA GLU A 109 11.51 -0.84 10.20
C GLU A 109 11.00 -0.37 11.57
N ILE A 110 10.47 0.85 11.67
CA ILE A 110 9.76 1.32 12.88
C ILE A 110 8.51 0.46 13.12
N ALA A 111 7.71 0.21 12.07
CA ALA A 111 6.47 -0.53 12.20
C ALA A 111 6.67 -1.99 12.60
N LYS A 112 7.79 -2.62 12.21
CA LYS A 112 8.20 -3.96 12.66
C LYS A 112 8.54 -4.03 14.15
N ILE A 113 8.88 -2.89 14.77
CA ILE A 113 9.21 -2.81 16.20
C ILE A 113 7.98 -2.38 17.00
N GLU A 114 7.30 -1.32 16.56
CA GLU A 114 6.16 -0.75 17.28
C GLU A 114 4.87 -1.58 17.10
N GLU A 115 4.74 -2.29 15.97
CA GLU A 115 3.61 -3.16 15.62
C GLU A 115 2.21 -2.50 15.78
N THR A 116 2.14 -1.18 15.60
CA THR A 116 0.86 -0.43 15.70
C THR A 116 0.21 -0.22 14.33
N GLU A 117 -1.12 -0.07 14.32
CA GLU A 117 -1.87 0.33 13.12
C GLU A 117 -1.28 1.58 12.47
N ASN A 118 -0.97 2.59 13.30
CA ASN A 118 -0.47 3.87 12.81
C ASN A 118 0.93 3.74 12.18
N SER A 119 1.85 3.00 12.81
CA SER A 119 3.19 2.80 12.25
C SER A 119 3.15 2.07 10.90
N TRP A 120 2.31 1.04 10.77
CA TRP A 120 2.12 0.34 9.50
C TRP A 120 1.45 1.21 8.43
N SER A 121 0.45 2.02 8.82
CA SER A 121 -0.19 2.98 7.92
C SER A 121 0.78 4.04 7.40
N ILE A 122 1.67 4.56 8.25
CA ILE A 122 2.72 5.51 7.85
C ILE A 122 3.65 4.85 6.83
N ALA A 123 4.16 3.66 7.11
CA ALA A 123 5.00 2.92 6.18
C ALA A 123 4.32 2.72 4.81
N GLY A 124 3.06 2.26 4.81
CA GLY A 124 2.29 2.04 3.60
C GLY A 124 2.08 3.31 2.78
N THR A 125 1.74 4.43 3.43
CA THR A 125 1.51 5.71 2.75
C THR A 125 2.80 6.34 2.23
N SER A 126 3.93 6.20 2.95
CA SER A 126 5.25 6.61 2.45
C SER A 126 5.65 5.85 1.19
N TYR A 127 5.45 4.53 1.17
CA TYR A 127 5.71 3.75 -0.04
C TYR A 127 4.74 4.09 -1.19
N LEU A 128 3.45 4.28 -0.91
CA LEU A 128 2.48 4.71 -1.93
C LEU A 128 2.85 6.07 -2.54
N LEU A 129 3.40 6.99 -1.75
CA LEU A 129 3.97 8.23 -2.28
C LEU A 129 5.15 7.94 -3.22
N GLY A 130 6.02 6.99 -2.86
CA GLY A 130 7.10 6.50 -3.71
C GLY A 130 6.65 5.87 -5.02
N VAL A 131 5.55 5.11 -5.02
CA VAL A 131 4.93 4.56 -6.24
C VAL A 131 4.54 5.67 -7.21
N LYS A 132 4.01 6.78 -6.69
CA LYS A 132 3.57 7.94 -7.47
C LYS A 132 4.73 8.79 -7.99
N SER A 133 5.85 8.86 -7.26
CA SER A 133 6.96 9.77 -7.59
C SER A 133 8.00 9.16 -8.53
N THR A 134 8.22 7.84 -8.48
CA THR A 134 9.31 7.20 -9.24
C THR A 134 8.92 6.86 -10.68
N GLN A 135 9.84 7.09 -11.62
CA GLN A 135 9.73 6.60 -13.01
C GLN A 135 10.40 5.24 -13.21
N GLU A 136 11.21 4.80 -12.26
CA GLU A 136 11.93 3.53 -12.38
C GLU A 136 11.02 2.36 -12.01
N LYS A 137 10.74 1.48 -12.98
CA LYS A 137 9.88 0.31 -12.78
C LYS A 137 10.29 -0.53 -11.57
N LYS A 138 11.59 -0.80 -11.41
CA LYS A 138 12.12 -1.59 -10.28
C LYS A 138 11.78 -0.95 -8.92
N PHE A 139 11.89 0.37 -8.80
CA PHE A 139 11.62 1.10 -7.57
C PHE A 139 10.12 1.15 -7.31
N ARG A 140 9.33 1.33 -8.38
CA ARG A 140 7.87 1.29 -8.31
C ARG A 140 7.36 -0.06 -7.84
N ASP A 141 7.91 -1.15 -8.36
CA ASP A 141 7.50 -2.52 -7.99
C ASP A 141 7.85 -2.83 -6.52
N TYR A 142 9.07 -2.45 -6.09
CA TYR A 142 9.47 -2.54 -4.69
C TYR A 142 8.49 -1.76 -3.79
N ALA A 143 8.31 -0.46 -4.04
CA ALA A 143 7.43 0.38 -3.25
C ALA A 143 5.97 -0.11 -3.25
N THR A 144 5.47 -0.60 -4.39
CA THR A 144 4.10 -1.14 -4.48
C THR A 144 3.95 -2.38 -3.62
N SER A 145 4.92 -3.30 -3.65
CA SER A 145 4.89 -4.52 -2.85
C SER A 145 4.89 -4.21 -1.36
N HIS A 146 5.81 -3.35 -0.92
CA HIS A 146 5.92 -3.00 0.50
C HIS A 146 4.74 -2.16 0.99
N ALA A 147 4.18 -1.28 0.16
CA ALA A 147 2.95 -0.55 0.51
C ALA A 147 1.78 -1.51 0.77
N ILE A 148 1.59 -2.51 -0.10
CA ILE A 148 0.53 -3.51 0.05
C ILE A 148 0.73 -4.30 1.35
N THR A 149 1.94 -4.81 1.60
CA THR A 149 2.24 -5.56 2.83
C THR A 149 1.98 -4.71 4.07
N ALA A 150 2.40 -3.44 4.08
CA ALA A 150 2.19 -2.54 5.21
C ALA A 150 0.71 -2.25 5.46
N PHE A 151 -0.10 -2.03 4.41
CA PHE A 151 -1.55 -1.86 4.59
C PHE A 151 -2.24 -3.16 5.01
N GLU A 152 -1.79 -4.33 4.56
CA GLU A 152 -2.28 -5.62 5.05
C GLU A 152 -1.97 -5.82 6.54
N ALA A 153 -0.77 -5.44 6.99
CA ALA A 153 -0.43 -5.44 8.41
C ALA A 153 -1.32 -4.48 9.22
N ALA A 154 -1.53 -3.25 8.74
CA ALA A 154 -2.45 -2.30 9.38
C ALA A 154 -3.90 -2.83 9.44
N MET A 155 -4.38 -3.47 8.37
CA MET A 155 -5.70 -4.10 8.31
C MET A 155 -5.83 -5.32 9.23
N SER A 156 -4.73 -6.05 9.48
CA SER A 156 -4.75 -7.17 10.43
C SER A 156 -4.96 -6.71 11.87
N ILE A 157 -4.53 -5.48 12.19
CA ILE A 157 -4.70 -4.85 13.49
C ILE A 157 -6.08 -4.17 13.58
N ASN A 158 -6.48 -3.42 12.55
CA ASN A 158 -7.76 -2.73 12.48
C ASN A 158 -8.47 -2.96 11.12
N PRO A 159 -9.25 -4.05 10.99
CA PRO A 159 -9.90 -4.42 9.73
C PRO A 159 -11.07 -3.51 9.35
N GLU A 160 -11.61 -2.73 10.29
CA GLU A 160 -12.74 -1.83 10.06
C GLU A 160 -12.31 -0.49 9.48
N ASN A 161 -11.04 -0.13 9.59
CA ASN A 161 -10.54 1.11 9.03
C ASN A 161 -10.51 1.05 7.48
N ILE A 162 -11.46 1.76 6.87
CA ILE A 162 -11.62 1.83 5.42
C ILE A 162 -10.44 2.51 4.72
N ASP A 163 -9.69 3.36 5.41
CA ASP A 163 -8.55 4.09 4.81
C ASP A 163 -7.46 3.13 4.36
N HIS A 164 -7.20 2.05 5.11
CA HIS A 164 -6.22 1.03 4.71
C HIS A 164 -6.67 0.28 3.46
N LYS A 165 -7.97 -0.05 3.36
CA LYS A 165 -8.56 -0.71 2.19
C LYS A 165 -8.48 0.19 0.95
N ILE A 166 -8.78 1.47 1.12
CA ILE A 166 -8.65 2.49 0.05
C ILE A 166 -7.20 2.59 -0.39
N ASN A 167 -6.26 2.76 0.55
CA ASN A 167 -4.86 2.96 0.22
C ASN A 167 -4.23 1.72 -0.44
N LYS A 168 -4.59 0.51 0.01
CA LYS A 168 -4.21 -0.73 -0.66
C LYS A 168 -4.69 -0.76 -2.11
N ALA A 169 -5.95 -0.40 -2.36
CA ALA A 169 -6.47 -0.32 -3.73
C ALA A 169 -5.69 0.72 -4.58
N LEU A 170 -5.33 1.86 -4.00
CA LEU A 170 -4.52 2.88 -4.66
C LEU A 170 -3.10 2.39 -5.02
N CYS A 171 -2.51 1.45 -4.27
CA CYS A 171 -1.23 0.84 -4.65
C CYS A 171 -1.31 0.17 -6.03
N PHE A 172 -2.42 -0.52 -6.35
CA PHE A 172 -2.65 -1.12 -7.66
C PHE A 172 -2.94 -0.06 -8.72
N VAL A 173 -3.78 0.93 -8.40
CA VAL A 173 -4.14 2.00 -9.34
C VAL A 173 -2.92 2.78 -9.83
N GLU A 174 -1.98 3.08 -8.93
CA GLU A 174 -0.82 3.93 -9.25
C GLU A 174 0.35 3.13 -9.87
N ASN A 175 0.32 1.80 -9.84
CA ASN A 175 1.30 0.96 -10.53
C ASN A 175 0.76 0.47 -11.90
N PRO A 176 1.20 1.03 -13.03
CA PRO A 176 0.70 0.67 -14.36
C PRO A 176 1.01 -0.78 -14.75
N VAL A 177 2.00 -1.41 -14.12
CA VAL A 177 2.42 -2.79 -14.40
C VAL A 177 1.63 -3.80 -13.56
N LYS A 178 1.20 -3.40 -12.35
CA LYS A 178 0.33 -4.22 -11.47
C LYS A 178 -1.13 -3.80 -11.66
N SER A 179 -1.75 -4.33 -12.72
CA SER A 179 -3.20 -4.34 -12.98
C SER A 179 -4.00 -3.15 -12.38
N PRO A 180 -3.88 -1.92 -12.91
CA PRO A 180 -4.65 -0.77 -12.44
C PRO A 180 -6.17 -1.01 -12.38
N MET A 181 -6.67 -1.85 -13.27
CA MET A 181 -8.07 -2.30 -13.28
C MET A 181 -8.45 -3.02 -11.98
N GLU A 182 -7.56 -3.82 -11.41
CA GLU A 182 -7.80 -4.51 -10.14
C GLU A 182 -8.03 -3.51 -9.00
N GLY A 183 -7.18 -2.48 -8.90
CA GLY A 183 -7.34 -1.40 -7.93
C GLY A 183 -8.64 -0.63 -8.11
N ILE A 184 -9.04 -0.34 -9.36
CA ILE A 184 -10.34 0.29 -9.65
C ILE A 184 -11.50 -0.61 -9.21
N MET A 185 -11.42 -1.91 -9.47
CA MET A 185 -12.45 -2.87 -9.03
C MET A 185 -12.53 -2.98 -7.52
N MET A 186 -11.39 -2.93 -6.82
CA MET A 186 -11.36 -2.86 -5.35
C MET A 186 -12.07 -1.59 -4.84
N LEU A 187 -11.77 -0.41 -5.40
CA LEU A 187 -12.44 0.85 -5.01
C LEU A 187 -13.94 0.82 -5.30
N ARG A 188 -14.35 0.24 -6.44
CA ARG A 188 -15.78 0.08 -6.77
C ARG A 188 -16.49 -0.81 -5.78
N LYS A 189 -15.91 -1.96 -5.45
CA LYS A 189 -16.46 -2.86 -4.44
C LYS A 189 -16.56 -2.18 -3.06
N LEU A 190 -15.52 -1.45 -2.65
CA LEU A 190 -15.56 -0.66 -1.41
C LEU A 190 -16.70 0.35 -1.42
N ASN A 191 -17.01 0.97 -2.56
CA ASN A 191 -18.13 1.90 -2.68
C ASN A 191 -19.48 1.20 -2.65
N GLU A 192 -19.60 0.02 -3.24
CA GLU A 192 -20.81 -0.82 -3.18
C GLU A 192 -21.10 -1.26 -1.74
N ASP A 193 -20.06 -1.69 -1.02
CA ASP A 193 -20.17 -2.11 0.38
C ASP A 193 -20.36 -0.91 1.33
N ASN A 194 -19.89 0.29 0.95
CA ASN A 194 -19.91 1.50 1.78
C ASN A 194 -20.45 2.72 1.00
N PRO A 195 -21.73 2.72 0.59
CA PRO A 195 -22.28 3.70 -0.36
C PRO A 195 -22.31 5.14 0.17
N LYS A 196 -22.17 5.33 1.48
CA LYS A 196 -22.10 6.66 2.12
C LYS A 196 -20.67 7.12 2.41
N SER A 197 -19.66 6.35 2.00
CA SER A 197 -18.26 6.71 2.23
C SER A 197 -17.80 7.80 1.27
N VAL A 198 -17.88 9.05 1.72
CA VAL A 198 -17.38 10.23 0.97
C VAL A 198 -15.92 10.04 0.56
N LYS A 199 -15.10 9.39 1.39
CA LYS A 199 -13.70 9.09 1.08
C LYS A 199 -13.56 8.20 -0.17
N VAL A 200 -14.33 7.11 -0.26
CA VAL A 200 -14.27 6.19 -1.43
C VAL A 200 -14.81 6.89 -2.68
N ILE A 201 -15.93 7.60 -2.55
CA ILE A 201 -16.54 8.37 -3.64
C ILE A 201 -15.52 9.37 -4.21
N ASN A 202 -14.80 10.09 -3.35
CA ASN A 202 -13.78 11.04 -3.75
C ASN A 202 -12.61 10.40 -4.50
N GLN A 203 -12.17 9.19 -4.11
CA GLN A 203 -11.13 8.48 -4.87
C GLN A 203 -11.63 8.09 -6.26
N LEU A 204 -12.83 7.53 -6.38
CA LEU A 204 -13.43 7.18 -7.67
C LEU A 204 -13.64 8.41 -8.56
N ALA A 205 -14.08 9.53 -7.99
CA ALA A 205 -14.24 10.79 -8.71
C ALA A 205 -12.89 11.34 -9.20
N LYS A 206 -11.85 11.29 -8.38
CA LYS A 206 -10.49 11.70 -8.78
C LYS A 206 -9.97 10.86 -9.96
N LEU A 207 -10.28 9.57 -9.99
CA LEU A 207 -9.95 8.69 -11.13
C LEU A 207 -10.78 9.00 -12.37
N ALA A 208 -12.06 9.32 -12.21
CA ALA A 208 -12.92 9.76 -13.31
C ALA A 208 -12.40 11.07 -13.93
N ILE A 209 -12.00 12.05 -13.12
CA ILE A 209 -11.37 13.30 -13.60
C ILE A 209 -10.07 12.98 -14.36
N ARG A 210 -9.19 12.15 -13.78
CA ARG A 210 -7.91 11.77 -14.41
C ARG A 210 -8.09 11.10 -15.78
N THR A 211 -9.18 10.38 -15.97
CA THR A 211 -9.51 9.66 -17.21
C THR A 211 -10.50 10.41 -18.10
N ASN A 212 -10.69 11.72 -17.87
CA ASN A 212 -11.57 12.59 -18.64
C ASN A 212 -13.06 12.15 -18.65
N GLN A 213 -13.51 11.42 -17.64
CA GLN A 213 -14.92 11.05 -17.42
C GLN A 213 -15.59 12.09 -16.52
N ILE A 214 -15.66 13.34 -16.99
CA ILE A 214 -16.02 14.50 -16.16
C ILE A 214 -17.46 14.42 -15.64
N ASP A 215 -18.43 14.04 -16.47
CA ASP A 215 -19.83 13.91 -16.03
C ASP A 215 -20.00 12.90 -14.90
N ARG A 216 -19.33 11.75 -15.03
CA ARG A 216 -19.29 10.69 -14.01
C ARG A 216 -18.64 11.16 -12.72
N ALA A 217 -17.62 12.02 -12.81
CA ALA A 217 -17.00 12.61 -11.63
C ALA A 217 -17.96 13.57 -10.92
N ILE A 218 -18.62 14.46 -11.68
CA ILE A 218 -19.61 15.41 -11.14
C ILE A 218 -20.75 14.66 -10.45
N GLU A 219 -21.35 13.66 -11.10
CA GLU A 219 -22.43 12.85 -10.51
C GLU A 219 -22.03 12.25 -9.15
N ARG A 220 -20.85 11.60 -9.09
CA ARG A 220 -20.31 11.01 -7.85
C ARG A 220 -20.11 12.07 -6.77
N LEU A 221 -19.51 13.19 -7.14
CA LEU A 221 -19.17 14.23 -6.17
C LEU A 221 -20.41 14.98 -5.69
N LEU A 222 -21.46 15.11 -6.50
CA LEU A 222 -22.76 15.63 -6.06
C LEU A 222 -23.39 14.73 -4.98
N ILE A 223 -23.23 13.40 -5.10
CA ILE A 223 -23.62 12.46 -4.03
C ILE A 223 -22.75 12.71 -2.78
N ALA A 224 -21.44 12.87 -2.94
CA ALA A 224 -20.53 13.13 -1.81
C ALA A 224 -20.91 14.41 -1.04
N VAL A 225 -21.13 15.54 -1.71
CA VAL A 225 -21.56 16.79 -1.04
C VAL A 225 -23.01 16.76 -0.56
N GLY A 226 -23.84 15.85 -1.10
CA GLY A 226 -25.16 15.56 -0.55
C GLY A 226 -25.09 14.80 0.79
N ILE A 227 -24.04 14.02 1.01
CA ILE A 227 -23.77 13.32 2.28
C ILE A 227 -23.06 14.25 3.27
N ASP A 228 -22.02 14.96 2.82
CA ASP A 228 -21.19 15.87 3.62
C ASP A 228 -20.89 17.14 2.81
N SER A 229 -21.69 18.18 3.01
CA SER A 229 -21.62 19.42 2.23
C SER A 229 -20.36 20.25 2.48
N GLU A 230 -19.72 20.06 3.63
CA GLU A 230 -18.51 20.77 4.06
C GLU A 230 -17.24 19.98 3.74
N ASN A 231 -17.37 18.82 3.08
CA ASN A 231 -16.22 18.01 2.71
C ASN A 231 -15.30 18.75 1.73
N ASN A 232 -14.18 19.26 2.24
CA ASN A 232 -13.24 20.07 1.46
C ASN A 232 -12.77 19.36 0.17
N THR A 233 -12.39 18.08 0.28
CA THR A 233 -11.93 17.30 -0.88
C THR A 233 -13.01 17.20 -1.96
N SER A 234 -14.26 16.94 -1.56
CA SER A 234 -15.38 16.85 -2.51
C SER A 234 -15.64 18.18 -3.21
N ASN A 235 -15.65 19.28 -2.46
CA ASN A 235 -15.84 20.63 -2.99
C ASN A 235 -14.70 21.04 -3.95
N CYS A 236 -13.45 20.79 -3.59
CA CYS A 236 -12.30 21.05 -4.46
C CYS A 236 -12.35 20.22 -5.75
N LEU A 237 -12.70 18.93 -5.66
CA LEU A 237 -12.84 18.07 -6.84
C LEU A 237 -14.04 18.50 -7.72
N LEU A 238 -15.14 18.97 -7.15
CA LEU A 238 -16.27 19.52 -7.92
C LEU A 238 -15.87 20.78 -8.66
N ALA A 239 -15.16 21.70 -8.00
CA ALA A 239 -14.66 22.91 -8.63
C ALA A 239 -13.77 22.56 -9.84
N GLN A 240 -12.87 21.58 -9.68
CA GLN A 240 -12.04 21.06 -10.76
C GLN A 240 -12.87 20.44 -11.89
N ALA A 241 -13.84 19.59 -11.56
CA ALA A 241 -14.65 18.88 -12.55
C ALA A 241 -15.56 19.84 -13.35
N TYR A 242 -16.23 20.78 -12.68
CA TYR A 242 -17.04 21.79 -13.37
C TYR A 242 -16.20 22.73 -14.24
N LYS A 243 -14.99 23.10 -13.79
CA LYS A 243 -14.05 23.84 -14.63
C LYS A 243 -13.67 23.05 -15.89
N ALA A 244 -13.40 21.75 -15.76
CA ALA A 244 -13.12 20.87 -16.90
C ALA A 244 -14.35 20.71 -17.83
N ASN A 245 -15.56 20.88 -17.30
CA ASN A 245 -16.81 20.87 -18.06
C ASN A 245 -17.23 22.25 -18.63
N ASN A 246 -16.38 23.27 -18.50
CA ASN A 246 -16.69 24.66 -18.89
C ASN A 246 -17.88 25.31 -18.16
N ASP A 247 -18.29 24.80 -17.00
CA ASP A 247 -19.32 25.39 -16.15
C ASP A 247 -18.69 26.32 -15.10
N ALA A 248 -18.43 27.57 -15.50
CA ALA A 248 -17.76 28.55 -14.66
C ALA A 248 -18.57 28.90 -13.39
N THR A 249 -19.89 28.90 -13.47
CA THR A 249 -20.77 29.25 -12.35
C THR A 249 -20.68 28.22 -11.24
N ASN A 250 -20.85 26.93 -11.55
CA ASN A 250 -20.71 25.88 -10.55
C ASN A 250 -19.26 25.71 -10.10
N ALA A 251 -18.28 25.88 -11.01
CA ALA A 251 -16.87 25.86 -10.62
C ALA A 251 -16.55 26.90 -9.54
N GLN A 252 -16.99 28.15 -9.70
CA GLN A 252 -16.77 29.20 -8.71
C GLN A 252 -17.52 28.91 -7.39
N LYS A 253 -18.77 28.43 -7.48
CA LYS A 253 -19.57 28.07 -6.31
C LYS A 253 -18.86 27.05 -5.41
N TYR A 254 -18.31 25.98 -5.99
CA TYR A 254 -17.63 24.94 -5.23
C TYR A 254 -16.18 25.32 -4.87
N ALA A 255 -15.52 26.15 -5.69
CA ALA A 255 -14.20 26.71 -5.36
C ALA A 255 -14.24 27.58 -4.11
N ALA A 256 -15.32 28.34 -3.89
CA ALA A 256 -15.50 29.14 -2.68
C ALA A 256 -15.62 28.32 -1.39
N LYS A 257 -15.86 27.00 -1.50
CA LYS A 257 -15.91 26.05 -0.39
C LYS A 257 -14.66 25.17 -0.28
N CYS A 258 -13.71 25.34 -1.21
CA CYS A 258 -12.43 24.65 -1.23
C CYS A 258 -11.41 25.52 -0.49
N ASN A 259 -11.10 25.16 0.76
CA ASN A 259 -10.17 25.86 1.65
C ASN A 259 -8.82 25.13 1.78
#